data_AF-A0A527XQ25-F1
#
_entry.id   AF-A0A527XQ25-F1
#
_cell.length_a   1.000
_cell.length_b   1.000
_cell.length_c   1.000
_cell.angle_alpha   90.00
_cell.angle_beta   90.00
_cell.angle_gamma   90.00
#
_symmetry.space_group_name_H-M   'P 1'
#
loop_
_entity.id
_entity.type
_entity.pdbx_description
1 polymer ?
#
loop_
_entity_poly.entity_id
_entity_poly.type
_entity_poly.pdbx_seq_one_letter_code
_entity_poly.pdbx_strand_id
1 'polypeptide(L)' 'MNHDTYDNAYIAGILNSVKTIAMVGASPNDVRPSYFVLKYLLAKGFSVIPINPGQAGKQILGQTV' A
#
# COMPACT_ATOMS: atom_id res chain seq x y z
N MET A 1 -22.33 -1.81 10.17
CA MET A 1 -21.76 -3.08 9.67
C MET A 1 -20.72 -3.54 10.68
N ASN A 2 -20.69 -4.83 11.02
CA ASN A 2 -19.60 -5.41 11.81
C ASN A 2 -18.50 -5.87 10.82
N HIS A 3 -17.25 -5.50 11.08
CA HIS A 3 -16.09 -5.80 10.23
C HIS A 3 -15.03 -6.64 10.96
N ASP A 4 -15.40 -7.27 12.07
CA ASP A 4 -14.51 -8.07 12.92
C ASP A 4 -14.16 -9.41 12.26
N THR A 5 -15.00 -9.90 11.34
CA THR A 5 -14.78 -11.17 10.63
C THR A 5 -15.22 -11.09 9.17
N TYR A 6 -14.45 -11.75 8.30
CA TYR A 6 -14.79 -12.00 6.90
C TYR A 6 -14.44 -13.44 6.55
N ASP A 7 -15.14 -14.00 5.57
CA ASP A 7 -14.79 -15.32 5.05
C ASP A 7 -13.40 -15.31 4.38
N ASN A 8 -12.60 -16.34 4.62
CA ASN A 8 -11.28 -16.49 4.02
C ASN A 8 -11.32 -16.46 2.48
N ALA A 9 -12.34 -17.07 1.87
CA ALA A 9 -12.53 -17.08 0.42
C ALA A 9 -12.78 -15.66 -0.13
N TYR A 10 -13.52 -14.84 0.63
CA TYR A 10 -13.75 -13.44 0.26
C TYR A 10 -12.45 -12.63 0.27
N ILE A 11 -11.67 -12.73 1.36
CA ILE A 11 -10.37 -12.05 1.46
C ILE A 11 -9.40 -12.53 0.38
N ALA A 12 -9.32 -13.85 0.16
CA ALA A 12 -8.49 -14.43 -0.89
C ALA A 12 -8.88 -13.93 -2.29
N GLY A 13 -10.19 -13.79 -2.57
CA GLY A 13 -10.69 -13.24 -3.83
C GLY A 13 -10.19 -11.81 -4.08
N ILE A 14 -10.19 -10.96 -3.06
CA ILE A 14 -9.67 -9.59 -3.15
C ILE A 14 -8.16 -9.62 -3.42
N LEU A 15 -7.40 -10.36 -2.61
CA LEU A 15 -5.94 -10.41 -2.71
C LEU A 15 -5.44 -10.98 -4.05
N ASN A 16 -6.19 -11.89 -4.67
CA ASN A 16 -5.83 -12.46 -5.97
C ASN A 16 -6.18 -11.54 -7.16
N SER A 17 -7.27 -10.79 -7.06
CA SER A 17 -7.78 -9.96 -8.16
C SER A 17 -7.14 -8.56 -8.20
N VAL A 18 -6.83 -7.98 -7.04
CA VAL A 18 -6.27 -6.62 -6.96
C VAL A 18 -4.82 -6.59 -7.47
N LYS A 19 -4.51 -5.57 -8.27
CA LYS A 19 -3.16 -5.27 -8.79
C LYS A 19 -2.68 -3.86 -8.47
N THR A 20 -3.61 -2.96 -8.17
CA THR A 20 -3.33 -1.56 -7.84
C THR A 20 -3.79 -1.24 -6.43
N ILE A 21 -2.91 -0.64 -5.62
CA ILE A 21 -3.14 -0.37 -4.20
C ILE A 21 -2.85 1.11 -3.92
N ALA A 22 -3.79 1.81 -3.30
CA ALA A 22 -3.54 3.13 -2.74
C ALA A 22 -3.07 2.98 -1.28
N MET A 23 -1.84 3.40 -0.98
CA MET A 23 -1.27 3.32 0.36
C MET A 23 -1.37 4.66 1.08
N VAL A 24 -2.36 4.78 1.96
CA VAL A 24 -2.51 5.94 2.84
C VAL A 24 -1.47 5.90 3.97
N GLY A 25 -0.77 7.01 4.21
CA GLY A 25 0.26 7.10 5.24
C GLY A 25 1.63 6.60 4.80
N ALA A 26 1.88 6.53 3.48
CA ALA A 26 3.21 6.23 2.94
C ALA A 26 4.25 7.23 3.49
N SER A 27 5.40 6.73 3.93
CA SER A 27 6.45 7.57 4.51
C SER A 27 7.79 7.28 3.86
N PRO A 28 8.65 8.29 3.63
CA PRO A 28 10.04 8.09 3.19
C PRO A 28 10.97 7.59 4.31
N ASN A 29 10.52 7.62 5.57
CA ASN A 29 11.32 7.19 6.71
C ASN A 29 11.39 5.65 6.75
N ASP A 30 12.60 5.12 6.59
CA ASP A 30 12.89 3.69 6.48
C ASP A 30 12.67 2.90 7.77
N VAL A 31 12.56 3.53 8.94
CA VAL A 31 12.19 2.81 10.17
C VAL A 31 10.67 2.60 10.29
N ARG A 32 9.86 3.28 9.47
CA ARG A 32 8.40 3.18 9.56
C ARG A 32 7.89 1.96 8.79
N PRO A 33 6.93 1.19 9.34
CA PRO A 33 6.36 0.03 8.66
C PRO A 33 5.83 0.32 7.25
N SER A 34 5.22 1.51 7.03
CA SER A 34 4.67 1.87 5.72
C SER A 34 5.73 1.98 4.62
N TYR A 35 7.00 2.32 4.97
CA TYR A 35 8.10 2.30 4.00
C TYR A 35 8.39 0.88 3.52
N PHE A 36 8.46 -0.09 4.45
CA PHE A 36 8.72 -1.48 4.11
C PHE A 36 7.59 -2.11 3.32
N VAL A 37 6.33 -1.86 3.68
CA VAL A 37 5.18 -2.41 2.96
C VAL A 37 5.13 -1.83 1.54
N LEU A 38 5.39 -0.52 1.36
CA LEU A 38 5.47 0.09 0.02
C LEU A 38 6.57 -0.56 -0.82
N LYS A 39 7.78 -0.69 -0.25
CA LYS A 39 8.92 -1.33 -0.91
C LYS A 39 8.60 -2.77 -1.33
N TYR A 40 7.99 -3.54 -0.43
CA TYR A 40 7.65 -4.93 -0.68
C TYR A 40 6.62 -5.08 -1.81
N LEU A 41 5.53 -4.30 -1.77
CA LEU A 41 4.48 -4.37 -2.79
C LEU A 41 5.01 -3.97 -4.18
N LEU A 42 5.81 -2.91 -4.26
CA LEU A 42 6.47 -2.51 -5.50
C LEU A 42 7.42 -3.61 -6.02
N ALA A 43 8.23 -4.21 -5.14
CA ALA A 43 9.12 -5.32 -5.50
C ALA A 43 8.37 -6.59 -5.95
N LYS A 44 7.12 -6.77 -5.51
CA LYS A 44 6.22 -7.84 -5.97
C LYS A 44 5.46 -7.50 -7.26
N GLY A 45 5.70 -6.32 -7.84
CA GLY A 45 5.12 -5.90 -9.12
C GLY A 45 3.70 -5.33 -9.02
N PHE A 46 3.24 -4.97 -7.82
CA PHE A 46 1.98 -4.23 -7.67
C PHE A 46 2.18 -2.78 -8.12
N SER A 47 1.13 -2.19 -8.69
CA SER A 47 1.06 -0.74 -8.87
C SER A 47 0.64 -0.13 -7.53
N VAL A 48 1.50 0.67 -6.91
CA VAL A 48 1.19 1.26 -5.60
C VAL A 48 1.21 2.79 -5.70
N ILE A 49 0.10 3.42 -5.31
CA ILE A 49 -0.06 4.87 -5.27
C ILE A 49 0.16 5.31 -3.81
N PRO A 50 1.31 5.90 -3.46
CA PRO A 50 1.54 6.39 -2.12
C PRO A 50 0.73 7.66 -1.87
N ILE A 51 0.09 7.78 -0.70
CA ILE A 51 -0.71 8.95 -0.32
C ILE A 51 -0.19 9.49 1.00
N ASN A 52 0.37 10.70 0.96
CA ASN A 52 0.74 11.46 2.15
C ASN A 52 0.78 12.97 1.85
N PRO A 53 -0.18 13.77 2.36
CA PRO A 53 -0.22 15.21 2.13
C PRO A 53 1.06 15.96 2.53
N GLY A 54 1.75 15.51 3.58
CA GLY A 54 3.01 16.11 4.02
C GLY A 54 4.21 15.81 3.11
N GLN A 55 4.04 14.93 2.13
CA GLN A 55 5.07 14.57 1.14
C GLN A 55 4.61 14.81 -0.29
N ALA A 56 3.47 15.48 -0.52
CA ALA A 56 2.93 15.76 -1.84
C ALA A 56 3.98 16.39 -2.78
N GLY A 57 4.05 15.86 -4.00
CA GLY A 57 4.99 16.28 -5.04
C GLY A 57 6.41 15.73 -4.90
N LYS A 58 6.71 14.98 -3.82
CA LYS A 58 8.00 14.31 -3.63
C LYS A 58 7.91 12.85 -4.07
N GLN A 59 9.03 12.15 -3.97
CA GLN A 59 9.10 10.72 -4.27
C GLN A 59 9.39 9.88 -3.03
N ILE A 60 8.76 8.71 -2.97
CA ILE A 60 9.11 7.63 -2.05
C ILE A 60 9.33 6.39 -2.90
N LEU A 61 10.54 5.81 -2.86
CA LEU A 61 10.88 4.59 -3.61
C LEU A 61 10.59 4.69 -5.12
N GLY A 62 10.82 5.87 -5.70
CA GLY A 62 10.58 6.14 -7.12
C GLY A 62 9.11 6.37 -7.49
N GLN A 63 8.19 6.35 -6.54
CA GLN A 63 6.78 6.70 -6.74
C GLN A 63 6.52 8.14 -6.30
N THR A 64 5.83 8.91 -7.13
CA THR A 64 5.37 10.26 -6.76
C THR A 64 4.22 10.16 -5.75
N VAL A 65 4.29 10.99 -4.71
CA VAL A 65 3.28 11.12 -3.64
C VAL A 65 2.37 12.31 -3.89
#